data_AF-A0A852L4G8-F1
#
_entry.id   AF-A0A852L4G8-F1
#
_cell.length_a   1.000
_cell.length_b   1.000
_cell.length_c   1.000
_cell.angle_alpha   90.00
_cell.angle_beta   90.00
_cell.angle_gamma   90.00
#
_symmetry.space_group_name_H-M   'P 1'
#
loop_
_entity.id
_entity.type
_entity.pdbx_description
1 polymer ?
#
loop_
_entity_poly.entity_id
_entity_poly.type
_entity_poly.pdbx_seq_one_letter_code
_entity_poly.pdbx_strand_id
1 'polypeptide(L)'
;AQQSCVREKVYGNQKIYFTNQEQLLAASDAELCSLDGKIATLSTKVQVLQQSCWQMKGQLNDLNSSMTIPEMAREIKELKKDSASYTEKIKSATNRVTPQEKEKVKSLSKYESLLLPLSHQATELLEAILEGYPKSKKQFF
;
A
#
# COMPACT_ATOMS: atom_id res chain seq x y z
N ALA A 1 61.14 39.99 -4.29
CA ALA A 1 60.91 38.54 -4.13
C ALA A 1 59.62 38.01 -4.80
N GLN A 2 59.08 38.63 -5.86
CA GLN A 2 57.82 38.16 -6.50
C GLN A 2 57.79 38.31 -8.04
N GLN A 3 58.93 38.23 -8.71
CA GLN A 3 59.02 38.33 -10.18
C GLN A 3 59.27 36.99 -10.89
N SER A 4 59.38 35.88 -10.16
CA SER A 4 59.71 34.59 -10.77
C SER A 4 58.46 33.79 -11.20
N CYS A 5 57.31 33.98 -10.56
CA CYS A 5 56.13 33.12 -10.73
C CYS A 5 55.22 33.52 -11.91
N VAL A 6 55.20 34.80 -12.31
CA VAL A 6 54.27 35.32 -13.32
C VAL A 6 55.03 36.02 -14.44
N ARG A 7 54.77 35.62 -15.68
CA ARG A 7 55.32 36.21 -16.91
C ARG A 7 54.29 37.06 -17.61
N GLU A 8 54.75 38.16 -18.19
CA GLU A 8 53.94 39.10 -18.97
C GLU A 8 54.25 38.91 -20.46
N LYS A 9 53.22 38.71 -21.29
CA LYS A 9 53.34 38.75 -22.75
C LYS A 9 52.45 39.86 -23.29
N VAL A 10 53.06 40.77 -24.05
CA VAL A 10 52.38 41.93 -24.64
C VAL A 10 51.98 41.60 -26.07
N TYR A 11 50.69 41.78 -26.39
CA TYR A 11 50.16 41.71 -27.75
C TYR A 11 49.53 43.06 -28.10
N GLY A 12 50.27 43.88 -28.86
CA GLY A 12 49.84 45.24 -29.19
C GLY A 12 49.64 46.08 -27.92
N ASN A 13 48.41 46.55 -27.69
CA ASN A 13 48.04 47.36 -26.52
C ASN A 13 47.60 46.54 -25.30
N GLN A 14 47.58 45.20 -25.36
CA GLN A 14 47.14 44.35 -24.25
C GLN A 14 48.28 43.54 -23.65
N LYS A 15 48.23 43.35 -22.34
CA LYS A 15 49.19 42.57 -21.55
C LYS A 15 48.48 41.34 -20.97
N ILE A 16 49.04 40.16 -21.19
CA ILE A 16 48.55 38.90 -20.63
C ILE A 16 49.58 38.42 -19.61
N TYR A 17 49.11 38.15 -18.39
CA TYR A 17 49.90 37.58 -17.30
C TYR A 17 49.62 36.09 -17.18
N PHE A 18 50.67 35.26 -17.19
CA PHE A 18 50.54 33.81 -17.05
C PHE A 18 51.62 33.27 -16.12
N THR A 19 51.37 32.13 -15.49
CA THR A 19 52.34 31.50 -14.60
C THR A 19 53.53 30.96 -15.38
N ASN A 20 54.71 31.07 -14.79
CA ASN A 20 55.96 30.65 -15.42
C ASN A 20 56.06 29.12 -15.48
N GLN A 21 55.62 28.53 -16.59
CA GLN A 21 55.67 27.08 -16.82
C GLN A 21 57.09 26.50 -16.85
N GLU A 22 58.16 27.29 -17.03
CA GLU A 22 59.55 26.79 -16.96
C GLU A 22 59.97 26.43 -15.54
N GLN A 23 59.20 26.85 -14.52
CA GLN A 23 59.37 26.40 -13.14
C GLN A 23 58.76 25.02 -12.89
N LEU A 24 57.92 24.53 -13.81
CA LEU A 24 57.43 23.17 -13.76
C LEU A 24 58.52 22.28 -14.35
N LEU A 25 58.89 21.25 -13.61
CA LEU A 25 59.76 20.20 -14.11
C LEU A 25 59.11 19.59 -15.36
N ALA A 26 59.86 19.52 -16.45
CA ALA A 26 59.44 18.78 -17.64
C ALA A 26 59.34 17.30 -17.24
N ALA A 27 58.10 16.84 -17.03
CA ALA A 27 57.83 15.45 -16.67
C ALA A 27 58.26 14.54 -17.83
N SER A 28 58.98 13.48 -17.51
CA SER A 28 59.31 12.46 -18.51
C SER A 28 58.07 11.64 -18.87
N ASP A 29 58.02 11.09 -20.09
CA ASP A 29 56.91 10.22 -20.52
C ASP A 29 56.69 9.02 -19.56
N ALA A 30 57.76 8.53 -18.94
CA ALA A 30 57.69 7.46 -17.94
C ALA A 30 56.97 7.88 -16.65
N GLU A 31 57.19 9.12 -16.19
CA GLU A 31 56.51 9.68 -15.01
C GLU A 31 55.04 9.99 -15.29
N LEU A 32 54.73 10.50 -16.49
CA LEU A 32 53.37 10.73 -16.94
C LEU A 32 52.58 9.42 -17.00
N CYS A 33 53.13 8.38 -17.63
CA CYS A 33 52.51 7.05 -17.66
C CYS A 33 52.31 6.46 -16.25
N SER A 34 53.26 6.66 -15.33
CA SER A 34 53.14 6.23 -13.93
C SER A 34 52.02 6.98 -13.19
N LEU A 35 51.91 8.29 -13.41
CA LEU A 35 50.84 9.13 -12.86
C LEU A 35 49.48 8.73 -13.42
N ASP A 36 49.37 8.47 -14.72
CA ASP A 36 48.13 7.98 -15.35
C ASP A 36 47.70 6.63 -14.77
N GLY A 37 48.65 5.71 -14.55
CA GLY A 37 48.37 4.44 -13.87
C GLY A 37 47.85 4.63 -12.44
N LYS A 38 48.40 5.59 -11.69
CA LYS A 38 47.92 5.95 -10.35
C LYS A 38 46.52 6.58 -10.40
N ILE A 39 46.26 7.48 -11.36
CA ILE A 39 44.95 8.10 -11.56
C ILE A 39 43.92 7.03 -11.89
N ALA A 40 44.22 6.10 -12.79
CA ALA A 40 43.33 4.98 -13.13
C ALA A 40 43.04 4.09 -11.92
N THR A 41 44.07 3.75 -11.14
CA THR A 41 43.93 2.93 -9.93
C THR A 41 43.11 3.63 -8.84
N LEU A 42 43.32 4.94 -8.64
CA LEU A 42 42.56 5.71 -7.66
C LEU A 42 41.12 5.91 -8.12
N SER A 43 40.90 6.16 -9.41
CA SER A 43 39.56 6.33 -9.98
C SER A 43 38.72 5.06 -9.83
N THR A 44 39.29 3.88 -10.08
CA THR A 44 38.58 2.60 -9.88
C THR A 44 38.26 2.38 -8.40
N LYS A 45 39.19 2.67 -7.48
CA LYS A 45 38.93 2.59 -6.02
C LYS A 45 37.80 3.51 -5.59
N VAL A 46 37.79 4.75 -6.06
CA VAL A 46 36.72 5.71 -5.77
C VAL A 46 35.38 5.20 -6.28
N GLN A 47 35.35 4.67 -7.51
CA GLN A 47 34.12 4.14 -8.11
C GLN A 47 33.55 2.95 -7.31
N VAL A 48 34.40 2.00 -6.90
CA VAL A 48 34.00 0.84 -6.08
C VAL A 48 33.47 1.30 -4.72
N LEU A 49 34.18 2.22 -4.05
CA LEU A 49 33.75 2.74 -2.75
C LEU A 49 32.43 3.51 -2.85
N GLN A 50 32.25 4.32 -3.90
CA GLN A 50 30.98 5.02 -4.13
C GLN A 50 29.83 4.03 -4.33
N GLN A 51 30.02 2.99 -5.14
CA GLN A 51 29.00 1.96 -5.36
C GLN A 51 28.63 1.24 -4.05
N SER A 52 29.62 0.90 -3.23
CA SER A 52 29.42 0.29 -1.92
C SER A 52 28.64 1.22 -0.97
N CYS A 53 28.98 2.51 -0.94
CA CYS A 53 28.24 3.51 -0.16
C CYS A 53 26.77 3.64 -0.62
N TRP A 54 26.51 3.62 -1.93
CA TRP A 54 25.13 3.64 -2.44
C TRP A 54 24.34 2.39 -2.03
N GLN A 55 24.97 1.22 -2.09
CA GLN A 55 24.35 -0.03 -1.66
C GLN A 55 24.02 -0.02 -0.15
N MET A 56 24.98 0.36 0.69
CA MET A 56 24.75 0.47 2.14
C MET A 56 23.69 1.52 2.47
N LYS A 57 23.66 2.65 1.75
CA LYS A 57 22.63 3.67 1.93
C LYS A 57 21.25 3.15 1.55
N GLY A 58 21.14 2.35 0.49
CA GLY A 58 19.91 1.66 0.10
C GLY A 58 19.41 0.74 1.21
N GLN A 59 20.28 -0.17 1.68
CA GLN A 59 19.96 -1.09 2.78
C GLN A 59 19.53 -0.36 4.06
N LEU A 60 20.18 0.76 4.39
CA LEU A 60 19.81 1.56 5.55
C LEU A 60 18.43 2.20 5.37
N ASN A 61 18.11 2.70 4.18
CA ASN A 61 16.80 3.29 3.89
C ASN A 61 15.68 2.23 3.90
N ASP A 62 15.96 1.05 3.37
CA ASP A 62 15.04 -0.09 3.42
C ASP A 62 14.78 -0.53 4.86
N LEU A 63 15.84 -0.62 5.68
CA LEU A 63 15.71 -0.96 7.10
C LEU A 63 14.95 0.12 7.88
N ASN A 64 15.18 1.40 7.58
CA ASN A 64 14.54 2.51 8.26
C ASN A 64 13.08 2.74 7.81
N SER A 65 12.72 2.30 6.61
CA SER A 65 11.34 2.28 6.12
C SER A 65 10.58 1.02 6.55
N SER A 66 11.30 -0.04 6.93
CA SER A 66 10.71 -1.21 7.59
C SER A 66 10.22 -0.83 8.98
N MET A 67 9.08 -1.40 9.37
CA MET A 67 8.50 -1.18 10.68
C MET A 67 9.49 -1.58 11.79
N THR A 68 9.64 -0.73 12.79
CA THR A 68 10.58 -0.98 13.87
C THR A 68 10.07 -2.14 14.73
N ILE A 69 10.96 -2.96 15.28
CA ILE A 69 10.63 -4.07 16.20
C ILE A 69 9.57 -3.71 17.27
N PRO A 70 9.65 -2.57 17.99
CA PRO A 70 8.63 -2.20 18.97
C PRO A 70 7.26 -1.86 18.35
N GLU A 71 7.23 -1.32 17.13
CA GLU A 71 5.99 -1.03 16.39
C GLU A 71 5.31 -2.32 15.94
N MET A 72 6.08 -3.27 15.41
CA MET A 72 5.59 -4.62 15.09
C MET A 72 5.03 -5.31 16.34
N ALA A 73 5.70 -5.21 17.49
CA ALA A 73 5.22 -5.78 18.74
C ALA A 73 3.90 -5.14 19.21
N ARG A 74 3.72 -3.84 19.00
CA ARG A 74 2.47 -3.13 19.30
C ARG A 74 1.33 -3.59 18.39
N GLU A 75 1.55 -3.71 17.09
CA GLU A 75 0.53 -4.20 16.16
C GLU A 75 0.12 -5.64 16.45
N ILE A 76 1.08 -6.52 16.74
CA ILE A 76 0.79 -7.90 17.14
C ILE A 76 -0.09 -7.93 18.38
N LYS A 77 0.17 -7.05 19.34
CA LYS A 77 -0.63 -6.95 20.57
C LYS A 77 -2.06 -6.49 20.28
N GLU A 78 -2.25 -5.46 19.48
CA GLU A 78 -3.59 -4.96 19.12
C GLU A 78 -4.35 -5.98 18.26
N LEU A 79 -3.71 -6.60 17.26
CA LEU A 79 -4.33 -7.67 16.46
C LEU A 79 -4.79 -8.85 17.31
N LYS A 80 -3.99 -9.26 18.31
CA LYS A 80 -4.38 -10.32 19.24
C LYS A 80 -5.58 -9.93 20.09
N LYS A 81 -5.62 -8.69 20.56
CA LYS A 81 -6.75 -8.13 21.32
C LYS A 81 -8.02 -8.09 20.47
N ASP A 82 -7.90 -7.63 19.23
CA ASP A 82 -9.03 -7.56 18.29
C ASP A 82 -9.54 -8.96 17.97
N SER A 83 -8.65 -9.91 17.65
CA SER A 83 -9.00 -11.31 17.41
C SER A 83 -9.74 -11.93 18.60
N ALA A 84 -9.27 -11.69 19.82
CA ALA A 84 -9.98 -12.13 21.02
C ALA A 84 -11.36 -11.48 21.13
N SER A 85 -11.46 -10.16 20.88
CA SER A 85 -12.73 -9.44 20.92
C SER A 85 -13.75 -9.95 19.88
N TYR A 86 -13.30 -10.24 18.64
CA TYR A 86 -14.15 -10.79 17.59
C TYR A 86 -14.60 -12.19 17.94
N THR A 87 -13.72 -13.01 18.51
CA THR A 87 -14.04 -14.35 18.98
C THR A 87 -15.12 -14.32 20.07
N GLU A 88 -15.01 -13.42 21.04
CA GLU A 88 -16.01 -13.25 22.09
C GLU A 88 -17.34 -12.67 21.56
N LYS A 89 -17.29 -11.74 20.60
CA LYS A 89 -18.49 -11.26 19.89
C LYS A 89 -19.18 -12.38 19.12
N ILE A 90 -18.41 -13.28 18.50
CA ILE A 90 -18.94 -14.44 17.78
C ILE A 90 -19.59 -15.43 18.74
N LYS A 91 -18.98 -15.70 19.90
CA LYS A 91 -19.52 -16.61 20.92
C LYS A 91 -20.77 -16.06 21.61
N SER A 92 -20.80 -14.76 21.88
CA SER A 92 -21.94 -14.10 22.55
C SER A 92 -23.13 -13.84 21.61
N ALA A 93 -22.93 -13.92 20.29
CA ALA A 93 -24.02 -13.88 19.32
C ALA A 93 -24.78 -15.22 19.29
N THR A 94 -25.69 -15.43 20.25
CA THR A 94 -26.52 -16.63 20.41
C THR A 94 -27.46 -16.93 19.23
N ASN A 95 -27.82 -15.91 18.42
CA ASN A 95 -28.79 -16.05 17.33
C ASN A 95 -28.12 -15.98 15.96
N ARG A 96 -27.30 -16.98 15.64
CA ARG A 96 -26.82 -17.20 14.26
C ARG A 96 -27.91 -17.85 13.44
N VAL A 97 -28.86 -17.05 12.96
CA VAL A 97 -29.79 -17.49 11.92
C VAL A 97 -29.04 -17.46 10.61
N THR A 98 -28.83 -18.61 9.99
CA THR A 98 -28.23 -18.68 8.66
C THR A 98 -29.13 -17.94 7.66
N PRO A 99 -28.57 -17.33 6.60
CA PRO A 99 -29.37 -16.65 5.58
C PRO A 99 -30.50 -17.53 5.03
N GLN A 100 -30.26 -18.84 4.94
CA GLN A 100 -31.23 -19.85 4.50
C GLN A 100 -32.39 -20.04 5.50
N GLU A 101 -32.13 -20.07 6.81
CA GLU A 101 -33.18 -20.15 7.83
C GLU A 101 -34.03 -18.87 7.85
N LYS A 102 -33.39 -17.70 7.66
CA LYS A 102 -34.09 -16.42 7.57
C LYS A 102 -35.05 -16.38 6.37
N GLU A 103 -34.66 -16.95 5.24
CA GLU A 103 -35.51 -17.04 4.05
C GLU A 103 -36.72 -17.96 4.28
N LYS A 104 -36.53 -19.11 4.94
CA LYS A 104 -37.63 -20.01 5.32
C LYS A 104 -38.64 -19.34 6.27
N VAL A 105 -38.16 -18.59 7.27
CA VAL A 105 -39.06 -17.85 8.17
C VAL A 105 -39.84 -16.77 7.40
N LYS A 106 -39.18 -16.08 6.46
CA LYS A 106 -39.83 -15.08 5.62
C LYS A 106 -40.88 -15.68 4.68
N SER A 107 -40.66 -16.89 4.15
CA SER A 107 -41.67 -17.57 3.34
C SER A 107 -42.88 -18.01 4.17
N LEU A 108 -42.66 -18.56 5.38
CA LEU A 108 -43.74 -18.90 6.32
C LEU A 108 -44.59 -17.70 6.71
N SER A 109 -43.96 -16.58 7.07
CA SER A 109 -44.68 -15.33 7.39
C SER A 109 -45.52 -14.81 6.22
N LYS A 110 -45.06 -14.98 4.96
CA LYS A 110 -45.88 -14.67 3.79
C LYS A 110 -47.10 -15.57 3.71
N TYR A 111 -46.95 -16.88 3.91
CA TYR A 111 -48.09 -17.80 3.92
C TYR A 111 -49.10 -17.41 5.01
N GLU A 112 -48.64 -17.11 6.22
CA GLU A 112 -49.50 -16.65 7.32
C GLU A 112 -50.27 -15.38 6.98
N SER A 113 -49.61 -14.40 6.36
CA SER A 113 -50.26 -13.15 5.94
C SER A 113 -51.34 -13.32 4.88
N LEU A 114 -51.29 -14.42 4.10
CA LEU A 114 -52.25 -14.74 3.05
C LEU A 114 -53.44 -15.57 3.54
N LEU A 115 -53.35 -16.19 4.73
CA LEU A 115 -54.43 -17.01 5.29
C LEU A 115 -55.70 -16.18 5.57
N LEU A 116 -55.55 -14.99 6.15
CA LEU A 116 -56.71 -14.17 6.52
C LEU A 116 -57.46 -13.61 5.30
N PRO A 117 -56.80 -13.02 4.28
CA PRO A 117 -57.46 -12.60 3.04
C PRO A 117 -58.12 -13.76 2.29
N LEU A 118 -57.46 -14.93 2.22
CA LEU A 118 -58.03 -16.10 1.55
C LEU A 118 -59.28 -16.61 2.27
N SER A 119 -59.29 -16.59 3.61
CA SER A 119 -60.46 -16.91 4.41
C SER A 119 -61.61 -15.94 4.18
N HIS A 120 -61.32 -14.64 4.07
CA HIS A 120 -62.34 -13.63 3.75
C HIS A 120 -62.95 -13.88 2.38
N GLN A 121 -62.10 -14.04 1.35
CA GLN A 121 -62.53 -14.29 -0.02
C GLN A 121 -63.33 -15.59 -0.14
N ALA A 122 -62.94 -16.65 0.56
CA ALA A 122 -63.71 -17.91 0.60
C ALA A 122 -65.10 -17.71 1.23
N THR A 123 -65.21 -16.84 2.24
CA THR A 123 -66.49 -16.53 2.90
C THR A 123 -67.39 -15.69 1.99
N GLU A 124 -66.83 -14.69 1.31
CA GLU A 124 -67.57 -13.87 0.33
C GLU A 124 -68.09 -14.71 -0.84
N LEU A 125 -67.25 -15.60 -1.38
CA LEU A 125 -67.64 -16.50 -2.47
C LEU A 125 -68.78 -17.44 -2.03
N LEU A 126 -68.67 -17.98 -0.81
CA LEU A 126 -69.72 -18.81 -0.23
C LEU A 126 -71.04 -18.04 -0.07
N GLU A 127 -70.99 -16.79 0.40
CA GLU A 127 -72.18 -15.96 0.56
C GLU A 127 -72.83 -15.65 -0.79
N ALA A 128 -72.05 -15.34 -1.81
CA ALA A 128 -72.54 -15.14 -3.17
C ALA A 128 -73.21 -16.40 -3.75
N ILE A 129 -72.67 -17.60 -3.46
CA ILE A 129 -73.31 -18.86 -3.87
C ILE A 129 -74.63 -19.07 -3.12
N LEU A 130 -74.68 -18.71 -1.83
CA LEU A 130 -75.86 -18.87 -0.99
C LEU A 130 -76.98 -17.87 -1.30
N GLU A 131 -76.66 -16.70 -1.86
CA GLU A 131 -77.64 -15.67 -2.24
C GLU A 131 -78.67 -16.16 -3.27
N GLY A 132 -78.27 -17.10 -4.13
CA GLY A 132 -79.17 -17.78 -5.08
C GLY A 132 -79.69 -19.15 -4.63
N TYR A 133 -79.36 -19.59 -3.41
CA TYR A 133 -79.61 -20.97 -2.98
C TYR A 133 -80.99 -21.12 -2.28
N PRO A 134 -81.87 -22.03 -2.73
CA PRO A 134 -83.23 -22.14 -2.23
C PRO A 134 -83.36 -22.81 -0.84
N LYS A 135 -82.25 -23.16 -0.18
CA LYS A 135 -82.22 -23.89 1.12
C LYS A 135 -81.29 -23.19 2.13
N SER A 136 -81.38 -23.57 3.40
CA SER A 136 -80.62 -22.90 4.47
C SER A 136 -79.10 -23.22 4.42
N LYS A 137 -78.25 -22.27 4.87
CA LYS A 137 -76.77 -22.40 4.95
C LYS A 137 -76.29 -23.69 5.63
N LYS A 138 -77.03 -24.18 6.64
CA LYS A 138 -76.73 -25.43 7.36
C LYS A 138 -76.95 -26.71 6.54
N GLN A 139 -77.63 -26.63 5.40
CA GLN A 139 -77.85 -27.75 4.48
C GLN A 139 -76.93 -27.67 3.25
N PHE A 140 -76.12 -26.62 3.16
CA PHE A 140 -75.14 -26.41 2.08
C PHE A 140 -73.74 -26.89 2.48
N PHE A 141 -73.41 -26.77 3.76
CA PHE A 141 -72.27 -27.44 4.41
C PHE A 141 -72.64 -28.88 4.79
#